data_AF-A0A1E4IA86-F1
#
_entry.id   AF-A0A1E4IA86-F1
#
_cell.length_a   1.000
_cell.length_b   1.000
_cell.length_c   1.000
_cell.angle_alpha   90.00
_cell.angle_beta   90.00
_cell.angle_gamma   90.00
#
_symmetry.space_group_name_H-M   'P 1'
#
loop_
_entity.id
_entity.type
_entity.pdbx_description
1 polymer ?
#
loop_
_entity_poly.entity_id
_entity_poly.type
_entity_poly.pdbx_seq_one_letter_code
_entity_poly.pdbx_strand_id
1 'polypeptide(L)'
;MIDATLVSGFLGAGKTTWLAEHLRRQPCDLVVVNDFADQGVDDALLREAASAAGARVEPIVGGCLCCDRADDLRRVLHADIGRRHRGEAARDGRVVVETSGLAEPHRITRMLADDPVLRTNLSLRSLVVVVDGLGGRRLLRHRQGVRGQVSLADRVVLSRADLARHGELEELAATVRRLNATAELVASTLGAEQPVTPAEPAVADVFDDDGTAAEPDVRSCRVDLAEGTSWAEYALRLDTMCRAYPERLLRSKGIVPTRDGRLLVQSMGGDVATPVPAPPGVDTGMVFVLDRIDPDALVRSLRTHVPSARA
;
A
#
# COMPACT_ATOMS: atom_id res chain seq x y z
N MET A 1 2.55 -16.23 -11.19
CA MET A 1 3.09 -15.18 -10.31
C MET A 1 2.18 -15.09 -9.10
N ILE A 2 2.75 -15.05 -7.89
CA ILE A 2 2.03 -15.01 -6.63
C ILE A 2 1.56 -13.57 -6.36
N ASP A 3 0.28 -13.39 -6.07
CA ASP A 3 -0.28 -12.08 -5.76
C ASP A 3 -0.13 -11.81 -4.25
N ALA A 4 0.63 -10.78 -3.89
CA ALA A 4 0.83 -10.37 -2.51
C ALA A 4 -0.02 -9.15 -2.16
N THR A 5 -0.61 -9.16 -0.97
CA THR A 5 -1.25 -8.01 -0.33
C THR A 5 -0.57 -7.69 0.98
N LEU A 6 -0.18 -6.44 1.17
CA LEU A 6 0.41 -5.96 2.42
C LEU A 6 -0.68 -5.24 3.23
N VAL A 7 -0.86 -5.61 4.49
CA VAL A 7 -1.80 -4.98 5.42
C VAL A 7 -1.01 -4.20 6.47
N SER A 8 -1.22 -2.90 6.52
CA SER A 8 -0.54 -1.99 7.43
C SER A 8 -1.54 -1.05 8.12
N GLY A 9 -1.04 -0.15 8.96
CA GLY A 9 -1.86 0.69 9.83
C GLY A 9 -1.31 0.74 11.25
N PHE A 10 -1.48 1.88 11.92
CA PHE A 10 -0.90 2.14 13.24
C PHE A 10 -1.33 1.12 14.32
N LEU A 11 -0.63 1.12 15.45
CA LEU A 11 -0.94 0.25 16.60
C LEU A 11 -2.41 0.42 17.03
N GLY A 12 -3.11 -0.69 17.22
CA GLY A 12 -4.53 -0.68 17.61
C GLY A 12 -5.51 -0.19 16.52
N ALA A 13 -5.07 0.05 15.28
CA ALA A 13 -5.96 0.48 14.21
C ALA A 13 -7.03 -0.56 13.80
N GLY A 14 -6.97 -1.80 14.30
CA GLY A 14 -7.93 -2.85 13.97
C GLY A 14 -7.57 -3.67 12.72
N LYS A 15 -6.26 -3.76 12.39
CA LYS A 15 -5.73 -4.55 11.26
C LYS A 15 -6.16 -6.01 11.33
N THR A 16 -5.84 -6.72 12.41
CA THR A 16 -6.21 -8.12 12.66
C THR A 16 -7.71 -8.36 12.48
N THR A 17 -8.55 -7.49 13.07
CA THR A 17 -10.02 -7.59 12.98
C THR A 17 -10.52 -7.43 11.55
N TRP A 18 -10.02 -6.43 10.83
CA TRP A 18 -10.39 -6.23 9.43
C TRP A 18 -9.89 -7.38 8.55
N LEU A 19 -8.65 -7.84 8.75
CA LEU A 19 -8.08 -8.94 7.99
C LEU A 19 -8.85 -10.24 8.19
N ALA A 20 -9.23 -10.59 9.42
CA ALA A 20 -10.03 -11.77 9.69
C ALA A 20 -11.36 -11.76 8.90
N GLU A 21 -12.06 -10.62 8.86
CA GLU A 21 -13.30 -10.49 8.09
C GLU A 21 -13.06 -10.41 6.57
N HIS A 22 -11.92 -9.86 6.15
CA HIS A 22 -11.51 -9.84 4.75
C HIS A 22 -11.25 -11.26 4.22
N LEU A 23 -10.53 -12.10 4.98
CA LEU A 23 -10.19 -13.48 4.59
C LEU A 23 -11.43 -14.36 4.35
N ARG A 24 -12.53 -14.11 5.08
CA ARG A 24 -13.81 -14.81 4.86
C ARG A 24 -14.43 -14.51 3.49
N ARG A 25 -14.14 -13.35 2.91
CA ARG A 25 -14.69 -12.88 1.63
C ARG A 25 -13.71 -13.08 0.48
N GLN A 26 -12.41 -12.98 0.76
CA GLN A 26 -11.34 -13.12 -0.21
C GLN A 26 -10.31 -14.13 0.33
N PRO A 27 -10.43 -15.42 -0.04
CA PRO A 27 -9.49 -16.43 0.41
C PRO A 27 -8.09 -16.20 -0.19
N CYS A 28 -7.08 -16.63 0.56
CA CYS A 28 -5.68 -16.66 0.15
C CYS A 28 -5.03 -17.99 0.57
N ASP A 29 -3.81 -18.28 0.14
CA ASP A 29 -3.13 -19.53 0.51
C ASP A 29 -2.28 -19.40 1.77
N LEU A 30 -1.74 -18.20 2.00
CA LEU A 30 -0.80 -17.91 3.08
C LEU A 30 -1.08 -16.55 3.68
N VAL A 31 -1.17 -16.51 5.01
CA VAL A 31 -1.17 -15.28 5.81
C VAL A 31 0.11 -15.28 6.65
N VAL A 32 0.94 -14.26 6.46
CA VAL A 32 2.08 -13.99 7.32
C VAL A 32 1.68 -12.91 8.31
N VAL A 33 1.78 -13.18 9.60
CA VAL A 33 1.32 -12.24 10.65
C VAL A 33 2.51 -11.85 11.50
N ASN A 34 2.78 -10.55 11.61
CA ASN A 34 3.81 -10.06 12.52
C ASN A 34 3.24 -9.72 13.89
N ASP A 35 3.53 -10.56 14.88
CA ASP A 35 3.13 -10.32 16.26
C ASP A 35 4.31 -9.77 17.08
N PHE A 36 4.05 -8.71 17.85
CA PHE A 36 5.05 -8.11 18.74
C PHE A 36 5.07 -8.76 20.13
N ALA A 37 4.00 -9.45 20.52
CA ALA A 37 3.87 -10.08 21.82
C ALA A 37 4.27 -11.56 21.76
N ASP A 38 4.97 -12.05 22.78
CA ASP A 38 5.30 -13.47 22.93
C ASP A 38 4.06 -14.37 23.11
N GLN A 39 2.91 -13.76 23.46
CA GLN A 39 1.61 -14.43 23.53
C GLN A 39 0.78 -14.01 22.30
N GLY A 40 0.74 -14.88 21.29
CA GLY A 40 0.20 -14.63 19.95
C GLY A 40 -1.32 -14.45 19.86
N VAL A 41 -1.86 -13.37 20.43
CA VAL A 41 -3.30 -13.08 20.39
C VAL A 41 -3.77 -12.79 18.97
N ASP A 42 -2.96 -12.08 18.17
CA ASP A 42 -3.30 -11.76 16.78
C ASP A 42 -3.28 -13.03 15.91
N ASP A 43 -2.31 -13.91 16.15
CA ASP A 43 -2.22 -15.23 15.51
C ASP A 43 -3.45 -16.10 15.79
N ALA A 44 -3.91 -16.16 17.04
CA ALA A 44 -5.10 -16.94 17.41
C ALA A 44 -6.37 -16.46 16.69
N LEU A 45 -6.59 -15.14 16.61
CA LEU A 45 -7.74 -14.56 15.92
C LEU A 45 -7.70 -14.85 14.41
N LEU A 46 -6.52 -14.79 13.79
CA LEU A 46 -6.39 -15.02 12.36
C LEU A 46 -6.43 -16.50 11.98
N ARG A 47 -5.96 -17.41 12.84
CA ARG A 47 -5.99 -18.86 12.55
C ARG A 47 -7.40 -19.38 12.33
N GLU A 48 -8.39 -18.92 13.08
CA GLU A 48 -9.78 -19.35 12.90
C GLU A 48 -10.32 -18.91 11.53
N ALA A 49 -10.17 -17.63 11.20
CA ALA A 49 -10.62 -17.06 9.93
C ALA A 49 -9.86 -17.63 8.72
N ALA A 50 -8.54 -17.78 8.84
CA ALA A 50 -7.68 -18.35 7.82
C ALA A 50 -7.98 -19.83 7.58
N SER A 51 -8.17 -20.62 8.65
CA SER A 51 -8.55 -22.03 8.54
C SER A 51 -9.87 -22.21 7.81
N ALA A 52 -10.89 -21.39 8.12
CA ALA A 52 -12.16 -21.39 7.40
C ALA A 52 -12.00 -21.02 5.91
N ALA A 53 -11.01 -20.19 5.58
CA ALA A 53 -10.67 -19.81 4.21
C ALA A 53 -9.70 -20.79 3.51
N GLY A 54 -9.25 -21.86 4.18
CA GLY A 54 -8.24 -22.79 3.66
C GLY A 54 -6.81 -22.23 3.59
N ALA A 55 -6.56 -21.11 4.26
CA ALA A 55 -5.28 -20.42 4.28
C ALA A 55 -4.37 -20.94 5.40
N ARG A 56 -3.08 -21.03 5.12
CA ARG A 56 -2.04 -21.35 6.12
C ARG A 56 -1.58 -20.08 6.82
N VAL A 57 -1.40 -20.12 8.14
CA VAL A 57 -0.93 -18.96 8.92
C VAL A 57 0.49 -19.20 9.43
N GLU A 58 1.39 -18.29 9.08
CA GLU A 58 2.80 -18.29 9.50
C GLU A 58 3.08 -17.04 10.36
N PRO A 59 3.15 -17.20 11.70
CA PRO A 59 3.47 -16.08 12.58
C PRO A 59 4.98 -15.78 12.55
N ILE A 60 5.32 -14.49 12.56
CA ILE A 60 6.67 -13.98 12.80
C ILE A 60 6.62 -13.17 14.09
N VAL A 61 7.33 -13.64 15.12
CA VAL A 61 7.23 -13.08 16.47
C VAL A 61 8.46 -12.24 16.82
N GLY A 62 8.18 -11.08 17.44
CA GLY A 62 9.15 -10.22 18.12
C GLY A 62 9.97 -9.33 17.19
N GLY A 63 9.66 -8.04 17.12
CA GLY A 63 10.34 -7.07 16.26
C GLY A 63 9.56 -6.75 14.97
N CYS A 64 10.04 -5.76 14.20
CA CYS A 64 9.37 -5.34 12.97
C CYS A 64 9.84 -6.13 11.74
N LEU A 65 8.92 -6.56 10.86
CA LEU A 65 9.25 -7.09 9.52
C LEU A 65 10.10 -6.13 8.67
N CYS A 66 10.09 -4.85 9.00
CA CYS A 66 10.76 -3.79 8.27
C CYS A 66 12.24 -3.59 8.64
N CYS A 67 12.71 -4.09 9.79
CA CYS A 67 14.09 -3.92 10.25
C CYS A 67 14.66 -5.19 10.91
N ASP A 68 14.00 -5.71 11.95
CA ASP A 68 14.54 -6.80 12.77
C ASP A 68 14.26 -8.18 12.16
N ARG A 69 13.12 -8.30 11.47
CA ARG A 69 12.54 -9.57 11.00
C ARG A 69 12.41 -9.66 9.49
N ALA A 70 13.12 -8.82 8.75
CA ALA A 70 13.11 -8.85 7.28
C ALA A 70 13.56 -10.22 6.74
N ASP A 71 14.60 -10.83 7.33
CA ASP A 71 15.09 -12.14 6.90
C ASP A 71 14.12 -13.29 7.25
N ASP A 72 13.37 -13.16 8.34
CA ASP A 72 12.30 -14.11 8.69
C ASP A 72 11.18 -14.07 7.65
N LEU A 73 10.75 -12.86 7.25
CA LEU A 73 9.77 -12.70 6.18
C LEU A 73 10.27 -13.30 4.86
N ARG A 74 11.53 -13.03 4.48
CA ARG A 74 12.15 -13.64 3.30
C ARG A 74 12.06 -15.16 3.38
N ARG A 75 12.51 -15.77 4.49
CA ARG A 75 12.49 -17.23 4.66
C ARG A 75 11.11 -17.84 4.46
N VAL A 76 10.08 -17.24 5.04
CA VAL A 76 8.69 -17.70 4.90
C VAL A 76 8.23 -17.64 3.44
N LEU A 77 8.49 -16.54 2.74
CA LEU A 77 8.10 -16.36 1.34
C LEU A 77 8.88 -17.29 0.39
N HIS A 78 10.19 -17.46 0.60
CA HIS A 78 11.01 -18.42 -0.15
C HIS A 78 10.53 -19.85 0.04
N ALA A 79 10.18 -20.24 1.27
CA ALA A 79 9.62 -21.55 1.56
C ALA A 79 8.29 -21.77 0.83
N ASP A 80 7.39 -20.79 0.84
CA ASP A 80 6.12 -20.85 0.12
C ASP A 80 6.30 -21.01 -1.40
N ILE A 81 7.20 -20.22 -2.00
CA ILE A 81 7.58 -20.35 -3.41
C ILE A 81 8.11 -21.76 -3.71
N GLY A 82 8.96 -22.31 -2.83
CA GLY A 82 9.47 -23.67 -2.95
C GLY A 82 8.37 -24.73 -2.93
N ARG A 83 7.38 -24.60 -2.04
CA ARG A 83 6.20 -25.49 -1.98
C ARG A 83 5.39 -25.45 -3.27
N ARG A 84 5.13 -24.25 -3.81
CA ARG A 84 4.40 -24.08 -5.08
C ARG A 84 5.15 -24.68 -6.27
N HIS A 85 6.48 -24.57 -6.30
CA HIS A 85 7.29 -25.23 -7.34
C HIS A 85 7.22 -26.75 -7.28
N ARG A 86 7.12 -27.34 -6.08
CA ARG A 86 6.93 -28.78 -5.88
C ARG A 86 5.49 -29.27 -6.10
N GLY A 87 4.54 -28.37 -6.38
CA GLY A 87 3.14 -28.72 -6.57
C GLY A 87 2.35 -28.95 -5.27
N GLU A 88 2.90 -28.54 -4.12
CA GLU A 88 2.27 -28.65 -2.79
C GLU A 88 1.28 -27.52 -2.51
N ALA A 89 1.22 -26.52 -3.39
CA ALA A 89 0.31 -25.37 -3.36
C ALA A 89 0.11 -24.83 -4.79
N ALA A 90 -0.95 -24.04 -5.01
CA ALA A 90 -1.24 -23.45 -6.32
C ALA A 90 -0.10 -22.54 -6.79
N ARG A 91 0.30 -22.64 -8.07
CA ARG A 91 1.37 -21.79 -8.65
C ARG A 91 1.01 -20.31 -8.70
N ASP A 92 -0.25 -19.99 -9.02
CA ASP A 92 -0.78 -18.62 -9.12
C ASP A 92 -1.75 -18.36 -7.97
N GLY A 93 -1.21 -18.22 -6.76
CA GLY A 93 -2.04 -18.00 -5.59
C GLY A 93 -1.74 -16.69 -4.88
N ARG A 94 -2.30 -16.54 -3.68
CA ARG A 94 -2.38 -15.27 -2.95
C ARG A 94 -1.70 -15.37 -1.59
N VAL A 95 -0.92 -14.35 -1.26
CA VAL A 95 -0.27 -14.19 0.04
C VAL A 95 -0.72 -12.88 0.65
N VAL A 96 -1.07 -12.88 1.94
CA VAL A 96 -1.31 -11.67 2.71
C VAL A 96 -0.24 -11.54 3.77
N VAL A 97 0.34 -10.35 3.92
CA VAL A 97 1.33 -10.04 4.96
C VAL A 97 0.76 -8.95 5.84
N GLU A 98 0.43 -9.28 7.08
CA GLU A 98 0.10 -8.29 8.10
C GLU A 98 1.39 -7.77 8.76
N THR A 99 1.55 -6.46 8.70
CA THR A 99 2.70 -5.74 9.27
C THR A 99 2.40 -5.24 10.67
N SER A 100 3.45 -4.92 11.43
CA SER A 100 3.28 -4.26 12.72
C SER A 100 2.75 -2.84 12.60
N GLY A 101 2.25 -2.31 13.71
CA GLY A 101 1.72 -0.94 13.74
C GLY A 101 2.76 0.16 13.49
N LEU A 102 4.04 -0.15 13.65
CA LEU A 102 5.15 0.78 13.43
C LEU A 102 5.90 0.48 12.13
N ALA A 103 5.42 -0.48 11.33
CA ALA A 103 6.08 -0.84 10.10
C ALA A 103 6.08 0.32 9.11
N GLU A 104 7.15 0.39 8.34
CA GLU A 104 7.29 1.28 7.20
C GLU A 104 7.13 0.46 5.92
N PRO A 105 5.94 0.49 5.25
CA PRO A 105 5.64 -0.38 4.12
C PRO A 105 6.68 -0.32 3.00
N HIS A 106 7.24 0.88 2.74
CA HIS A 106 8.25 1.08 1.70
C HIS A 106 9.53 0.23 1.92
N ARG A 107 9.90 -0.07 3.18
CA ARG A 107 11.05 -0.94 3.48
C ARG A 107 10.77 -2.39 3.13
N ILE A 108 9.54 -2.84 3.38
CA ILE A 108 9.10 -4.19 3.05
C ILE A 108 9.02 -4.34 1.53
N THR A 109 8.42 -3.37 0.83
CA THR A 109 8.34 -3.42 -0.64
C THR A 109 9.72 -3.43 -1.29
N ARG A 110 10.66 -2.66 -0.74
CA ARG A 110 12.05 -2.68 -1.19
C ARG A 110 12.71 -4.02 -0.94
N MET A 111 12.57 -4.59 0.25
CA MET A 111 13.12 -5.92 0.56
C MET A 111 12.62 -6.98 -0.43
N LEU A 112 11.34 -6.91 -0.83
CA LEU A 112 10.77 -7.80 -1.85
C LEU A 112 11.41 -7.57 -3.22
N ALA A 113 11.59 -6.31 -3.63
CA ALA A 113 12.18 -5.95 -4.91
C ALA A 113 13.69 -6.28 -5.01
N ASP A 114 14.42 -6.13 -3.91
CA ASP A 114 15.87 -6.38 -3.84
C ASP A 114 16.21 -7.89 -3.81
N ASP A 115 15.23 -8.75 -3.52
CA ASP A 115 15.40 -10.20 -3.56
C ASP A 115 15.10 -10.77 -4.96
N PRO A 116 16.08 -11.34 -5.69
CA PRO A 116 15.87 -11.81 -7.06
C PRO A 116 14.80 -12.89 -7.20
N VAL A 117 14.67 -13.76 -6.19
CA VAL A 117 13.68 -14.85 -6.23
C VAL A 117 12.30 -14.31 -5.95
N LEU A 118 12.15 -13.46 -4.92
CA LEU A 118 10.85 -12.86 -4.60
C LEU A 118 10.36 -11.99 -5.75
N ARG A 119 11.20 -11.08 -6.27
CA ARG A 119 10.86 -10.22 -7.42
C ARG A 119 10.40 -11.00 -8.65
N THR A 120 10.94 -12.19 -8.90
CA THR A 120 10.57 -13.00 -10.07
C THR A 120 9.27 -13.79 -9.87
N ASN A 121 8.92 -14.12 -8.63
CA ASN A 121 7.82 -15.03 -8.32
C ASN A 121 6.60 -14.33 -7.70
N LEU A 122 6.76 -13.13 -7.14
CA LEU A 122 5.76 -12.43 -6.35
C LEU A 122 5.51 -11.02 -6.92
N SER A 123 4.24 -10.63 -6.99
CA SER A 123 3.80 -9.29 -7.35
C SER A 123 3.06 -8.67 -6.18
N LEU A 124 3.53 -7.52 -5.69
CA LEU A 124 2.75 -6.76 -4.73
C LEU A 124 1.58 -6.09 -5.43
N ARG A 125 0.37 -6.61 -5.22
CA ARG A 125 -0.87 -6.15 -5.88
C ARG A 125 -1.53 -5.00 -5.15
N SER A 126 -1.47 -5.00 -3.83
CA SER A 126 -2.19 -4.05 -2.99
C SER A 126 -1.48 -3.81 -1.66
N LEU A 127 -1.40 -2.54 -1.27
CA LEU A 127 -1.12 -2.11 0.09
C LEU A 127 -2.40 -1.56 0.72
N VAL A 128 -2.96 -2.29 1.68
CA VAL A 128 -4.11 -1.86 2.47
C VAL A 128 -3.62 -1.23 3.77
N VAL A 129 -4.12 -0.03 4.08
CA VAL A 129 -3.82 0.66 5.34
C VAL A 129 -5.08 0.86 6.14
N VAL A 130 -5.11 0.27 7.33
CA VAL A 130 -6.20 0.45 8.29
C VAL A 130 -5.91 1.65 9.18
N VAL A 131 -6.83 2.59 9.24
CA VAL A 131 -6.76 3.81 10.04
C VAL A 131 -7.90 3.79 11.05
N ASP A 132 -7.59 4.04 12.32
CA ASP A 132 -8.60 4.17 13.36
C ASP A 132 -9.55 5.34 13.09
N GLY A 133 -10.85 5.09 12.99
CA GLY A 133 -11.88 6.13 12.85
C GLY A 133 -11.93 7.14 13.98
N LEU A 134 -11.50 6.78 15.19
CA LEU A 134 -11.56 7.64 16.38
C LEU A 134 -10.30 8.49 16.57
N GLY A 135 -9.13 7.85 16.51
CA GLY A 135 -7.83 8.48 16.75
C GLY A 135 -7.08 8.89 15.47
N GLY A 136 -7.52 8.43 14.30
CA GLY A 136 -6.78 8.51 13.04
C GLY A 136 -6.40 9.93 12.65
N ARG A 137 -7.32 10.90 12.79
CA ARG A 137 -7.04 12.29 12.40
C ARG A 137 -5.92 12.92 13.22
N ARG A 138 -5.90 12.66 14.53
CA ARG A 138 -4.83 13.11 15.43
C ARG A 138 -3.50 12.45 15.09
N LEU A 139 -3.51 11.15 14.79
CA LEU A 139 -2.30 10.44 14.38
C LEU A 139 -1.75 10.98 13.05
N LEU A 140 -2.61 11.21 12.06
CA LEU A 140 -2.22 11.80 10.78
C LEU A 140 -1.68 13.22 10.95
N ARG A 141 -2.19 14.00 11.91
CA ARG A 141 -1.68 15.34 12.21
C ARG A 141 -0.24 15.33 12.73
N HIS A 142 0.10 14.41 13.63
CA HIS A 142 1.34 14.48 14.42
C HIS A 142 2.37 13.40 14.10
N ARG A 143 2.04 12.37 13.29
CA ARG A 143 2.95 11.24 13.03
C ARG A 143 3.23 11.11 11.55
N GLN A 144 4.44 11.43 11.14
CA GLN A 144 4.85 11.37 9.74
C GLN A 144 4.85 9.92 9.23
N GLY A 145 5.30 8.97 10.06
CA GLY A 145 5.23 7.54 9.71
C GLY A 145 3.81 7.05 9.34
N VAL A 146 2.78 7.53 10.04
CA VAL A 146 1.37 7.17 9.74
C VAL A 146 0.91 7.81 8.44
N ARG A 147 1.29 9.08 8.19
CA ARG A 147 1.05 9.74 6.90
C ARG A 147 1.74 9.01 5.76
N GLY A 148 2.97 8.53 5.97
CA GLY A 148 3.71 7.71 5.02
C GLY A 148 2.99 6.42 4.66
N GLN A 149 2.44 5.70 5.65
CA GLN A 149 1.60 4.52 5.39
C GLN A 149 0.40 4.88 4.51
N VAL A 150 -0.40 5.88 4.91
CA VAL A 150 -1.60 6.30 4.16
C VAL A 150 -1.27 6.77 2.75
N SER A 151 -0.17 7.52 2.57
CA SER A 151 0.27 8.01 1.26
C SER A 151 0.62 6.88 0.30
N LEU A 152 1.09 5.74 0.82
CA LEU A 152 1.46 4.56 0.02
C LEU A 152 0.30 3.60 -0.20
N ALA A 153 -0.85 3.79 0.42
CA ALA A 153 -1.97 2.85 0.40
C ALA A 153 -2.68 2.77 -0.97
N ASP A 154 -2.89 1.57 -1.50
CA ASP A 154 -3.86 1.32 -2.58
C ASP A 154 -5.30 1.47 -2.08
N ARG A 155 -5.51 1.10 -0.81
CA ARG A 155 -6.80 1.13 -0.16
C ARG A 155 -6.63 1.56 1.29
N VAL A 156 -7.49 2.48 1.72
CA VAL A 156 -7.54 2.93 3.12
C VAL A 156 -8.87 2.50 3.71
N VAL A 157 -8.79 1.82 4.86
CA VAL A 157 -9.95 1.34 5.62
C VAL A 157 -10.05 2.14 6.92
N LEU A 158 -11.12 2.90 7.09
CA LEU A 158 -11.41 3.63 8.32
C LEU A 158 -12.16 2.71 9.29
N SER A 159 -11.46 2.12 10.26
CA SER A 159 -12.05 1.16 11.20
C SER A 159 -12.85 1.83 12.32
N ARG A 160 -13.61 1.04 13.08
CA ARG A 160 -14.41 1.50 14.24
C ARG A 160 -15.39 2.62 13.87
N ALA A 161 -15.94 2.54 12.66
CA ALA A 161 -16.88 3.52 12.15
C ALA A 161 -18.15 3.64 13.01
N ASP A 162 -18.53 2.56 13.69
CA ASP A 162 -19.64 2.49 14.65
C ASP A 162 -19.44 3.35 15.90
N LEU A 163 -18.21 3.72 16.21
CA LEU A 163 -17.87 4.50 17.41
C LEU A 163 -17.62 5.97 17.11
N ALA A 164 -17.51 6.36 15.83
CA ALA A 164 -17.25 7.74 15.42
C ALA A 164 -18.48 8.62 15.66
N ARG A 165 -18.27 9.84 16.16
CA ARG A 165 -19.37 10.81 16.26
C ARG A 165 -19.73 11.33 14.88
N HIS A 166 -20.92 11.93 14.79
CA HIS A 166 -21.43 12.51 13.55
C HIS A 166 -20.42 13.49 12.93
N GLY A 167 -20.01 13.23 11.69
CA GLY A 167 -19.06 14.06 10.94
C GLY A 167 -17.58 13.70 11.14
N GLU A 168 -17.20 13.01 12.21
CA GLU A 168 -15.78 12.72 12.51
C GLU A 168 -15.16 11.81 11.44
N LEU A 169 -15.93 10.84 10.93
CA LEU A 169 -15.47 9.89 9.93
C LEU A 169 -15.33 10.53 8.55
N GLU A 170 -16.27 11.41 8.19
CA GLU A 170 -16.26 12.18 6.95
C GLU A 170 -15.11 13.21 6.93
N GLU A 171 -14.81 13.83 8.08
CA GLU A 171 -13.63 14.69 8.24
C GLU A 171 -12.33 13.91 8.09
N LEU A 172 -12.20 12.75 8.75
CA LEU A 172 -11.04 11.88 8.62
C LEU A 172 -10.87 11.41 7.16
N ALA A 173 -11.96 11.04 6.51
CA ALA A 173 -11.99 10.67 5.10
C ALA A 173 -11.46 11.81 4.21
N ALA A 174 -11.85 13.07 4.50
CA ALA A 174 -11.32 14.23 3.79
C ALA A 174 -9.80 14.41 4.03
N THR A 175 -9.31 14.19 5.25
CA THR A 175 -7.87 14.20 5.55
C THR A 175 -7.11 13.14 4.77
N VAL A 176 -7.63 11.92 4.72
CA VAL A 176 -7.04 10.82 3.95
C VAL A 176 -6.99 11.16 2.47
N ARG A 177 -8.07 11.72 1.90
CA ARG A 177 -8.11 12.11 0.48
C ARG A 177 -7.09 13.17 0.12
N ARG A 178 -6.79 14.12 1.02
CA ARG A 178 -5.72 15.10 0.79
C ARG A 178 -4.33 14.47 0.80
N LEU A 179 -4.10 13.46 1.63
CA LEU A 179 -2.82 12.74 1.66
C LEU A 179 -2.67 11.80 0.44
N ASN A 180 -3.76 11.11 0.09
CA ASN A 180 -3.79 10.12 -0.96
C ASN A 180 -5.11 10.17 -1.75
N ALA A 181 -5.08 10.89 -2.86
CA ALA A 181 -6.24 11.05 -3.73
C ALA A 181 -6.62 9.77 -4.50
N THR A 182 -5.70 8.81 -4.65
CA THR A 182 -5.88 7.63 -5.50
C THR A 182 -6.26 6.36 -4.73
N ALA A 183 -6.14 6.38 -3.41
CA ALA A 183 -6.58 5.26 -2.59
C ALA A 183 -8.09 5.05 -2.70
N GLU A 184 -8.51 3.81 -2.86
CA GLU A 184 -9.87 3.42 -2.57
C GLU A 184 -10.13 3.63 -1.08
N LEU A 185 -11.24 4.28 -0.72
CA LEU A 185 -11.53 4.65 0.65
C LEU A 185 -12.86 4.04 1.09
N VAL A 186 -12.81 3.26 2.17
CA VAL A 186 -13.98 2.62 2.78
C VAL A 186 -13.95 2.79 4.29
N ALA A 187 -15.12 2.75 4.92
CA ALA A 187 -15.24 2.64 6.36
C ALA A 187 -15.45 1.18 6.77
N SER A 188 -15.22 0.86 8.03
CA SER A 188 -15.45 -0.48 8.55
C SER A 188 -15.96 -0.52 9.99
N THR A 189 -16.95 -1.38 10.21
CA THR A 189 -17.53 -1.73 11.51
C THR A 189 -17.25 -3.19 11.78
N LEU A 190 -16.48 -3.49 12.83
CA LEU A 190 -16.07 -4.87 13.18
C LEU A 190 -15.48 -5.67 12.00
N GLY A 191 -14.75 -5.01 11.09
CA GLY A 191 -14.14 -5.62 9.90
C GLY A 191 -15.04 -5.69 8.67
N ALA A 192 -16.36 -5.53 8.82
CA ALA A 192 -17.28 -5.41 7.69
C ALA A 192 -17.09 -4.04 7.03
N GLU A 193 -17.03 -3.98 5.71
CA GLU A 193 -16.77 -2.74 4.97
C GLU A 193 -18.08 -2.06 4.57
N GLN A 194 -18.09 -0.73 4.64
CA GLN A 194 -19.21 0.11 4.24
C GLN A 194 -18.71 1.37 3.49
N PRO A 195 -19.52 1.94 2.58
CA PRO A 195 -19.16 3.18 1.90
C PRO A 195 -18.95 4.33 2.89
N VAL A 196 -18.01 5.23 2.58
CA VAL A 196 -17.84 6.50 3.29
C VAL A 196 -17.71 7.63 2.28
N THR A 197 -18.40 8.73 2.54
CA THR A 197 -18.31 9.93 1.71
C THR A 197 -17.45 10.96 2.43
N PRO A 198 -16.32 11.40 1.86
CA PRO A 198 -15.51 12.45 2.45
C PRO A 198 -16.32 13.74 2.60
N ALA A 199 -16.12 14.45 3.72
CA ALA A 199 -16.59 15.84 3.84
C ALA A 199 -15.85 16.73 2.83
N GLU A 200 -16.38 17.94 2.60
CA GLU A 200 -15.59 18.95 1.90
C GLU A 200 -14.29 19.21 2.70
N PRO A 201 -13.14 19.31 2.02
CA PRO A 201 -11.87 19.50 2.70
C PRO A 201 -11.88 20.86 3.41
N ALA A 202 -12.03 20.84 4.73
CA ALA A 202 -11.78 22.02 5.55
C ALA A 202 -10.33 22.48 5.32
N VAL A 203 -10.13 23.79 5.16
CA VAL A 203 -8.84 24.44 4.80
C VAL A 203 -7.80 24.35 5.94
N ALA A 204 -7.93 23.45 6.92
CA ALA A 204 -7.27 23.60 8.23
C ALA A 204 -6.66 22.32 8.84
N ASP A 205 -6.35 21.28 8.07
CA ASP A 205 -5.40 20.28 8.58
C ASP A 205 -3.98 20.76 8.34
N VAL A 206 -3.52 21.56 9.31
CA VAL A 206 -2.09 21.80 9.53
C VAL A 206 -1.50 20.49 10.04
N PHE A 207 -0.59 19.90 9.26
CA PHE A 207 0.23 18.78 9.70
C PHE A 207 1.39 19.35 10.51
N ASP A 208 1.51 18.93 11.76
CA ASP A 208 2.59 19.35 12.64
C ASP A 208 3.77 18.42 12.35
N ASP A 209 4.62 18.83 11.39
CA ASP A 209 5.93 18.24 11.20
C ASP A 209 6.85 18.74 12.32
N ASP A 210 6.83 18.05 13.46
CA ASP A 210 7.90 18.14 14.44
C ASP A 210 9.17 17.66 13.73
N GLY A 211 9.93 18.58 13.11
CA GLY A 211 11.06 18.37 12.19
C GLY A 211 12.27 17.61 12.75
N THR A 212 12.03 16.53 13.48
CA THR A 212 12.99 15.52 13.85
C THR A 212 13.48 14.84 12.58
N ALA A 213 14.75 15.07 12.26
CA ALA A 213 15.41 14.73 10.99
C ALA A 213 15.52 13.22 10.69
N ALA A 214 14.77 12.36 11.38
CA ALA A 214 14.80 10.91 11.26
C ALA A 214 13.55 10.30 10.60
N GLU A 215 12.42 11.02 10.51
CA GLU A 215 11.19 10.53 9.86
C GLU A 215 11.13 10.94 8.36
N PRO A 216 10.55 10.11 7.46
CA PRO A 216 10.53 10.36 6.00
C PRO A 216 9.58 11.49 5.57
N ASP A 217 10.04 12.45 4.74
CA ASP A 217 9.23 13.56 4.17
C ASP A 217 8.47 13.10 2.93
N VAL A 218 7.36 12.40 3.19
CA VAL A 218 6.50 11.82 2.17
C VAL A 218 5.53 12.84 1.60
N ARG A 219 5.64 13.10 0.29
CA ARG A 219 4.75 13.99 -0.48
C ARG A 219 4.18 13.26 -1.69
N SER A 220 3.02 13.70 -2.17
CA SER A 220 2.42 13.17 -3.40
C SER A 220 2.27 14.26 -4.46
N CYS A 221 2.38 13.89 -5.74
CA CYS A 221 2.02 14.75 -6.86
C CYS A 221 1.34 13.96 -7.97
N ARG A 222 0.46 14.65 -8.70
CA ARG A 222 -0.20 14.13 -9.88
C ARG A 222 0.45 14.72 -11.15
N VAL A 223 0.56 13.88 -12.17
CA VAL A 223 1.02 14.23 -13.51
C VAL A 223 -0.03 13.73 -14.50
N ASP A 224 -0.67 14.65 -15.20
CA ASP A 224 -1.61 14.28 -16.25
C ASP A 224 -0.85 13.83 -17.51
N LEU A 225 -1.40 12.85 -18.21
CA LEU A 225 -0.81 12.31 -19.43
C LEU A 225 -1.76 12.53 -20.59
N ALA A 226 -1.25 13.06 -21.70
CA ALA A 226 -2.07 13.28 -22.90
C ALA A 226 -2.41 11.95 -23.60
N GLU A 227 -3.59 11.90 -24.21
CA GLU A 227 -4.04 10.78 -25.03
C GLU A 227 -3.01 10.41 -26.11
N GLY A 228 -2.80 9.11 -26.32
CA GLY A 228 -1.81 8.59 -27.26
C GLY A 228 -0.36 8.63 -26.77
N THR A 229 -0.13 8.70 -25.45
CA THR A 229 1.20 8.61 -24.83
C THR A 229 1.90 7.31 -25.26
N SER A 230 3.17 7.42 -25.67
CA SER A 230 3.99 6.26 -26.04
C SER A 230 4.30 5.42 -24.79
N TRP A 231 3.83 4.17 -24.76
CA TRP A 231 4.13 3.25 -23.66
C TRP A 231 5.63 3.03 -23.50
N ALA A 232 6.37 2.84 -24.60
CA ALA A 232 7.80 2.57 -24.56
C ALA A 232 8.59 3.73 -23.93
N GLU A 233 8.28 4.97 -24.31
CA GLU A 233 8.93 6.17 -23.75
C GLU A 233 8.59 6.33 -22.27
N TYR A 234 7.32 6.16 -21.92
CA TYR A 234 6.87 6.26 -20.53
C TYR A 234 7.48 5.17 -19.64
N ALA A 235 7.48 3.91 -20.09
CA ALA A 235 8.02 2.78 -19.36
C ALA A 235 9.53 2.92 -19.12
N LEU A 236 10.28 3.31 -20.15
CA LEU A 236 11.72 3.59 -20.03
C LEU A 236 11.97 4.73 -19.03
N ARG A 237 11.15 5.77 -19.06
CA ARG A 237 11.29 6.89 -18.15
C ARG A 237 10.99 6.49 -16.71
N LEU A 238 9.91 5.75 -16.49
CA LEU A 238 9.52 5.24 -15.18
C LEU A 238 10.60 4.33 -14.59
N ASP A 239 11.12 3.38 -15.37
CA ASP A 239 12.24 2.51 -14.96
C ASP A 239 13.48 3.34 -14.60
N THR A 240 13.84 4.32 -15.42
CA THR A 240 14.96 5.23 -15.14
C THR A 240 14.78 5.97 -13.82
N MET A 241 13.57 6.46 -13.53
CA MET A 241 13.26 7.18 -12.29
C MET A 241 13.29 6.26 -11.07
N CYS A 242 12.70 5.08 -11.17
CA CYS A 242 12.76 4.02 -10.16
C CYS A 242 14.22 3.66 -9.81
N ARG A 243 15.12 3.61 -10.81
CA ARG A 243 16.56 3.37 -10.60
C ARG A 243 17.34 4.57 -10.08
N ALA A 244 16.99 5.78 -10.50
CA ALA A 244 17.66 7.01 -10.07
C ALA A 244 17.29 7.41 -8.63
N TYR A 245 16.08 7.07 -8.20
CA TYR A 245 15.52 7.42 -6.89
C TYR A 245 15.00 6.19 -6.13
N PRO A 246 15.78 5.13 -5.93
CA PRO A 246 15.28 3.84 -5.42
C PRO A 246 14.73 3.93 -3.99
N GLU A 247 15.19 4.91 -3.21
CA GLU A 247 14.75 5.14 -1.82
C GLU A 247 13.81 6.33 -1.68
N ARG A 248 13.58 7.06 -2.78
CA ARG A 248 12.92 8.37 -2.77
C ARG A 248 11.72 8.46 -3.70
N LEU A 249 11.60 7.59 -4.70
CA LEU A 249 10.35 7.33 -5.41
C LEU A 249 9.71 6.11 -4.74
N LEU A 250 8.80 6.35 -3.81
CA LEU A 250 8.23 5.30 -2.98
C LEU A 250 7.13 4.54 -3.72
N ARG A 251 6.35 5.22 -4.56
CA ARG A 251 5.27 4.62 -5.35
C ARG A 251 4.93 5.47 -6.56
N SER A 252 4.46 4.82 -7.62
CA SER A 252 3.61 5.46 -8.63
C SER A 252 2.37 4.62 -8.93
N LYS A 253 1.24 5.25 -9.21
CA LYS A 253 0.04 4.55 -9.70
C LYS A 253 -0.81 5.47 -10.55
N GLY A 254 -1.37 4.94 -11.61
CA GLY A 254 -2.32 5.68 -12.42
C GLY A 254 -2.58 5.05 -13.77
N ILE A 255 -3.20 5.83 -14.64
CA ILE A 255 -3.62 5.38 -15.97
C ILE A 255 -2.82 6.11 -17.03
N VAL A 256 -2.13 5.33 -17.86
CA VAL A 256 -1.42 5.82 -19.03
C VAL A 256 -2.31 5.63 -20.26
N PRO A 257 -2.80 6.71 -20.90
CA PRO A 257 -3.60 6.62 -22.11
C PRO A 257 -2.70 6.44 -23.33
N THR A 258 -2.54 5.19 -23.77
CA THR A 258 -1.73 4.84 -24.94
C THR A 258 -2.58 4.78 -26.20
N ARG A 259 -1.93 4.67 -27.38
CA ARG A 259 -2.65 4.47 -28.65
C ARG A 259 -3.42 3.14 -28.72
N ASP A 260 -2.95 2.14 -28.00
CA ASP A 260 -3.53 0.79 -27.98
C ASP A 260 -4.53 0.59 -26.83
N GLY A 261 -4.84 1.66 -26.10
CA GLY A 261 -5.77 1.65 -24.98
C GLY A 261 -5.19 2.24 -23.70
N ARG A 262 -6.03 2.29 -22.66
CA ARG A 262 -5.65 2.81 -21.34
C ARG A 262 -5.04 1.69 -20.51
N LEU A 263 -3.85 1.91 -19.97
CA LEU A 263 -3.14 0.95 -19.13
C LEU A 263 -3.10 1.44 -17.68
N LEU A 264 -3.49 0.59 -16.74
CA LEU A 264 -3.19 0.76 -15.33
C LEU A 264 -1.72 0.40 -15.11
N VAL A 265 -0.95 1.38 -14.66
CA VAL A 265 0.47 1.25 -14.39
C VAL A 265 0.69 1.55 -12.91
N GLN A 266 1.48 0.70 -12.26
CA GLN A 266 1.83 0.89 -10.86
C GLN A 266 3.26 0.44 -10.59
N SER A 267 3.95 1.17 -9.72
CA SER A 267 5.25 0.82 -9.20
C SER A 267 5.30 1.05 -7.69
N MET A 268 6.04 0.20 -6.98
CA MET A 268 6.31 0.33 -5.55
C MET A 268 7.82 0.31 -5.37
N GLY A 269 8.40 1.44 -4.97
CA GLY A 269 9.84 1.63 -4.99
C GLY A 269 10.42 1.47 -6.40
N GLY A 270 11.43 0.60 -6.51
CA GLY A 270 12.12 0.28 -7.76
C GLY A 270 11.41 -0.72 -8.68
N ASP A 271 10.32 -1.34 -8.23
CA ASP A 271 9.66 -2.41 -8.98
C ASP A 271 8.39 -1.92 -9.69
N VAL A 272 8.29 -2.19 -10.99
CA VAL A 272 7.17 -1.79 -11.85
C VAL A 272 6.35 -3.03 -12.16
N ALA A 273 5.11 -3.07 -11.70
CA ALA A 273 4.21 -4.18 -11.98
C ALA A 273 3.88 -4.26 -13.48
N THR A 274 3.62 -5.46 -13.98
CA THR A 274 3.14 -5.66 -15.35
C THR A 274 1.86 -4.83 -15.58
N PRO A 275 1.85 -3.90 -16.56
CA PRO A 275 0.67 -3.11 -16.85
C PRO A 275 -0.51 -3.98 -17.25
N VAL A 276 -1.70 -3.57 -16.83
CA VAL A 276 -2.96 -4.25 -17.19
C VAL A 276 -3.93 -3.26 -17.82
N PRO A 277 -4.91 -3.70 -18.62
CA PRO A 277 -5.95 -2.82 -19.12
C PRO A 277 -6.66 -2.07 -17.99
N ALA A 278 -6.83 -0.76 -18.15
CA ALA A 278 -7.46 0.07 -17.14
C ALA A 278 -8.99 -0.19 -17.08
N PRO A 279 -9.60 -0.13 -15.88
CA PRO A 279 -11.05 -0.16 -15.74
C PRO A 279 -11.73 1.01 -16.48
N PRO A 280 -12.95 0.83 -17.01
CA PRO A 280 -13.69 1.91 -17.64
C PRO A 280 -14.05 3.02 -16.65
N GLY A 281 -14.05 4.28 -17.12
CA GLY A 281 -14.50 5.44 -16.34
C GLY A 281 -13.51 6.02 -15.33
N VAL A 282 -12.25 5.56 -15.33
CA VAL A 282 -11.21 6.10 -14.44
C VAL A 282 -10.37 7.15 -15.17
N ASP A 283 -10.08 8.26 -14.47
CA ASP A 283 -9.34 9.39 -15.01
C ASP A 283 -7.88 9.04 -15.35
N THR A 284 -7.42 9.54 -16.49
CA THR A 284 -6.04 9.37 -16.99
C THR A 284 -5.07 10.24 -16.20
N GLY A 285 -3.87 9.75 -15.92
CA GLY A 285 -2.85 10.47 -15.16
C GLY A 285 -2.17 9.57 -14.13
N MET A 286 -0.98 9.97 -13.70
CA MET A 286 -0.12 9.24 -12.80
C MET A 286 0.07 10.01 -11.50
N VAL A 287 -0.07 9.34 -10.37
CA VAL A 287 0.28 9.88 -9.07
C VAL A 287 1.56 9.25 -8.58
N PHE A 288 2.48 10.08 -8.12
CA PHE A 288 3.76 9.69 -7.56
C PHE A 288 3.77 10.03 -6.07
N VAL A 289 4.34 9.13 -5.27
CA VAL A 289 4.59 9.32 -3.84
C VAL A 289 6.09 9.30 -3.64
N LEU A 290 6.60 10.38 -3.07
CA LEU A 290 8.02 10.71 -3.04
C LEU A 290 8.49 10.96 -1.61
N ASP A 291 9.69 10.53 -1.27
CA ASP A 291 10.38 10.90 -0.03
C ASP A 291 11.47 11.94 -0.32
N ARG A 292 11.36 13.10 0.32
CA ARG A 292 12.33 14.21 0.25
C ARG A 292 12.60 14.72 -1.17
N ILE A 293 11.82 14.36 -2.20
CA ILE A 293 11.94 14.91 -3.56
C ILE A 293 10.94 16.06 -3.71
N ASP A 294 11.40 17.19 -4.24
CA ASP A 294 10.53 18.27 -4.71
C ASP A 294 9.59 17.73 -5.81
N PRO A 295 8.27 17.65 -5.56
CA PRO A 295 7.36 17.09 -6.54
C PRO A 295 7.37 17.86 -7.86
N ASP A 296 7.56 19.19 -7.84
CA ASP A 296 7.63 19.99 -9.06
C ASP A 296 8.88 19.66 -9.88
N ALA A 297 9.99 19.31 -9.23
CA ALA A 297 11.20 18.85 -9.91
C ALA A 297 10.95 17.52 -10.64
N LEU A 298 10.20 16.60 -10.02
CA LEU A 298 9.81 15.34 -10.64
C LEU A 298 8.93 15.56 -11.88
N VAL A 299 7.91 16.42 -11.75
CA VAL A 299 7.00 16.74 -12.85
C VAL A 299 7.75 17.39 -14.02
N ARG A 300 8.64 18.36 -13.74
CA ARG A 300 9.52 18.96 -14.77
C ARG A 300 10.36 17.90 -15.48
N SER A 301 10.94 16.98 -14.72
CA SER A 301 11.81 15.92 -15.21
C SER A 301 11.08 14.89 -16.10
N LEU A 302 9.82 14.58 -15.77
CA LEU A 302 8.94 13.75 -16.59
C LEU A 302 8.61 14.44 -17.92
N ARG A 303 8.21 15.72 -17.89
CA ARG A 303 7.86 16.50 -19.08
C ARG A 303 8.98 16.61 -20.11
N THR A 304 10.23 16.73 -19.67
CA THR A 304 11.37 16.85 -20.57
C THR A 304 11.59 15.57 -21.41
N HIS A 305 11.21 14.41 -20.89
CA HIS A 305 11.52 13.10 -21.50
C HIS A 305 10.28 12.35 -21.99
N VAL A 306 9.10 12.77 -21.56
CA VAL A 306 7.79 12.28 -22.01
C VAL A 306 7.02 13.51 -22.50
N PRO A 307 7.09 13.86 -23.79
CA PRO A 307 6.50 15.10 -24.33
C PRO A 307 4.98 15.22 -24.12
N SER A 308 4.30 14.10 -23.86
CA SER A 308 2.87 14.03 -23.59
C SER A 308 2.48 14.35 -22.13
N ALA A 309 3.43 14.51 -21.20
CA ALA A 309 3.12 14.80 -19.80
C ALA A 309 2.72 16.27 -19.56
N ARG A 310 1.68 16.49 -18.76
CA ARG A 310 1.14 17.80 -18.32
C ARG A 310 1.00 17.80 -16.79
N ALA A 311 0.80 18.97 -16.18
CA ALA A 311 0.62 19.13 -14.72
C ALA A 311 -0.76 19.72 -14.46
#